data_AF-A0A2M7IYM7-F1
#
_entry.id   AF-A0A2M7IYM7-F1
#
_cell.length_a   1.000
_cell.length_b   1.000
_cell.length_c   1.000
_cell.angle_alpha   90.00
_cell.angle_beta   90.00
_cell.angle_gamma   90.00
#
_symmetry.space_group_name_H-M   'P 1'
#
loop_
_entity.id
_entity.type
_entity.pdbx_description
1 polymer ?
#
loop_
_entity_poly.entity_id
_entity_poly.type
_entity_poly.pdbx_seq_one_letter_code
_entity_poly.pdbx_strand_id
1 'polypeptide(L)' 'MAKELKRDVRIAPPNLDFSMGYAIYGNTVRFISNQKNFGFLVESQELADMMRNQFKIIWDISKPTKESLTLTRQR' A
#
# COMPACT_ATOMS: atom_id res chain seq x y z
N MET A 1 28.44 -0.48 -0.93
CA MET A 1 27.46 -0.30 -2.02
C MET A 1 26.07 -0.41 -1.41
N ALA A 2 25.36 0.70 -1.18
CA ALA A 2 23.97 0.63 -0.72
C ALA A 2 23.08 0.22 -1.91
N LYS A 3 22.32 -0.87 -1.76
CA LYS A 3 21.45 -1.41 -2.82
C LYS A 3 20.26 -0.48 -3.03
N GLU A 4 20.12 0.07 -4.23
CA GLU A 4 18.96 0.89 -4.61
C GLU A 4 17.68 0.05 -4.54
N LEU A 5 16.72 0.48 -3.72
CA LEU A 5 15.45 -0.20 -3.55
C LEU A 5 14.47 0.29 -4.62
N LYS A 6 13.83 -0.63 -5.34
CA LYS A 6 12.77 -0.33 -6.32
C LYS A 6 11.38 -0.09 -5.70
N ARG A 7 11.33 0.07 -4.37
CA ARG A 7 10.08 0.21 -3.59
C ARG A 7 10.16 1.43 -2.70
N ASP A 8 9.05 2.15 -2.63
CA ASP A 8 8.81 3.15 -1.59
C ASP A 8 7.97 2.53 -0.47
N VAL A 9 8.24 2.93 0.77
CA VAL A 9 7.49 2.46 1.94
C VAL A 9 7.15 3.63 2.84
N ARG A 10 5.91 3.66 3.31
CA ARG A 10 5.42 4.60 4.31
C ARG A 10 4.72 3.87 5.44
N ILE A 11 4.69 4.51 6.60
CA ILE A 11 4.00 4.06 7.80
C ILE A 11 2.71 4.86 7.94
N ALA A 12 1.58 4.15 7.93
CA ALA A 12 0.26 4.76 8.11
C ALA A 12 0.13 5.37 9.52
N PRO A 13 -0.70 6.43 9.67
CA PRO A 13 -1.05 6.97 10.97
C PRO A 13 -1.64 5.90 11.91
N PRO A 14 -1.33 5.95 13.23
CA PRO A 14 -1.74 4.91 14.18
C PRO A 14 -3.25 4.85 14.41
N ASN A 15 -4.00 5.88 14.01
CA ASN A 15 -5.47 5.93 14.11
C ASN A 15 -6.18 5.20 12.95
N LEU A 16 -5.43 4.71 11.94
CA LEU A 16 -5.98 3.86 10.90
C LEU A 16 -5.78 2.39 11.29
N ASP A 17 -6.88 1.72 11.60
CA ASP A 17 -6.89 0.29 11.86
C ASP A 17 -7.41 -0.47 10.63
N PHE A 18 -6.61 -1.40 10.14
CA PHE A 18 -6.95 -2.25 8.99
C PHE A 18 -7.18 -3.68 9.47
N SER A 19 -8.46 -4.08 9.50
CA SER A 19 -8.85 -5.45 9.87
C SER A 19 -8.45 -6.50 8.81
N MET A 20 -8.25 -6.08 7.56
CA MET A 20 -7.75 -6.88 6.45
C MET A 20 -6.68 -6.11 5.67
N GLY A 21 -5.73 -6.83 5.08
CA GLY A 21 -4.81 -6.28 4.09
C GLY A 21 -5.41 -6.30 2.70
N TYR A 22 -4.97 -5.39 1.83
CA TYR A 22 -5.25 -5.49 0.40
C TYR A 22 -4.04 -5.12 -0.46
N ALA A 23 -4.01 -5.67 -1.67
CA ALA A 23 -3.03 -5.33 -2.70
C ALA A 23 -3.74 -5.09 -4.03
N ILE A 24 -3.33 -4.06 -4.76
CA ILE A 24 -3.90 -3.67 -6.05
C ILE A 24 -2.86 -3.96 -7.13
N TYR A 25 -3.26 -4.67 -8.18
CA TYR A 25 -2.41 -4.96 -9.33
C TYR A 25 -3.23 -4.95 -10.62
N GLY A 26 -2.92 -4.03 -11.54
CA GLY A 26 -3.76 -3.81 -12.72
C GLY A 26 -5.22 -3.61 -12.31
N ASN A 27 -6.16 -4.20 -13.03
CA ASN A 27 -7.60 -4.20 -12.72
C ASN A 27 -8.02 -5.18 -11.60
N THR A 28 -7.08 -5.73 -10.82
CA THR A 28 -7.37 -6.69 -9.75
C THR A 28 -7.10 -6.14 -8.35
N VAL A 29 -7.94 -6.51 -7.40
CA VAL A 29 -7.75 -6.24 -5.96
C VAL A 29 -7.77 -7.56 -5.21
N ARG A 30 -6.74 -7.80 -4.40
CA ARG A 30 -6.64 -8.96 -3.51
C ARG A 30 -6.92 -8.49 -2.09
N PHE A 31 -7.88 -9.11 -1.42
CA PHE A 31 -8.12 -8.94 0.00
C PHE A 31 -7.59 -10.14 0.76
N ILE A 32 -6.88 -9.90 1.86
CA ILE A 32 -6.22 -10.93 2.67
C ILE A 32 -6.67 -10.72 4.11
N SER A 33 -7.33 -11.72 4.68
CA SER A 33 -7.75 -11.68 6.08
C SER A 33 -6.56 -11.95 6.99
N ASN A 34 -6.44 -11.15 8.04
CA ASN A 34 -5.43 -11.34 9.09
C ASN A 34 -5.89 -12.35 10.16
N GLN A 35 -7.20 -12.52 10.34
CA GLN A 35 -7.76 -13.34 11.43
C GLN A 35 -8.07 -14.77 11.01
N LYS A 36 -8.30 -14.99 9.71
CA LYS A 36 -8.64 -16.29 9.15
C LYS A 36 -7.76 -16.46 7.91
N ASN A 37 -7.25 -17.66 7.66
CA ASN A 37 -6.40 -17.97 6.50
C ASN A 37 -7.20 -18.01 5.19
N PHE A 38 -7.92 -16.94 4.87
CA PHE A 38 -8.62 -16.77 3.61
C PHE A 38 -8.31 -15.42 2.99
N GLY A 39 -8.39 -15.38 1.67
CA GLY A 39 -8.36 -14.17 0.89
C GLY A 39 -9.18 -14.38 -0.36
N PHE A 40 -9.51 -13.30 -1.04
CA PHE A 40 -10.22 -13.36 -2.31
C PHE A 40 -9.67 -12.30 -3.26
N LEU A 41 -9.81 -12.58 -4.55
CA LEU A 41 -9.42 -11.68 -5.63
C LEU A 41 -10.68 -11.25 -6.35
N VAL A 42 -10.79 -9.95 -6.59
CA VAL A 42 -11.82 -9.37 -7.45
C VAL A 42 -11.14 -8.72 -8.64
N GLU A 43 -11.54 -9.12 -9.84
CA GLU A 43 -11.14 -8.48 -11.09
C GLU A 43 -12.22 -7.48 -11.50
N SER A 44 -11.95 -6.19 -11.32
CA SER A 44 -12.84 -5.10 -11.68
C SER A 44 -12.04 -3.81 -11.74
N GLN A 45 -12.06 -3.15 -12.91
CA GLN A 45 -11.39 -1.87 -13.10
C GLN A 45 -11.96 -0.81 -12.16
N GLU A 46 -13.28 -0.75 -12.01
CA GLU A 46 -13.97 0.21 -11.14
C GLU A 46 -13.56 0.04 -9.67
N LEU A 47 -13.53 -1.20 -9.19
CA LEU A 47 -13.09 -1.48 -7.82
C LEU A 47 -11.61 -1.14 -7.64
N ALA A 48 -10.75 -1.50 -8.61
CA ALA A 48 -9.34 -1.16 -8.56
C ALA A 48 -9.12 0.36 -8.50
N ASP A 49 -9.86 1.15 -9.28
CA ASP A 49 -9.78 2.61 -9.27
C ASP A 49 -10.22 3.21 -7.94
N MET A 50 -11.35 2.73 -7.37
CA MET A 50 -11.81 3.14 -6.05
C MET A 50 -10.75 2.86 -4.97
N MET A 51 -10.20 1.64 -4.95
CA MET A 51 -9.20 1.23 -3.96
C MET A 51 -7.87 1.98 -4.15
N ARG A 52 -7.47 2.33 -5.38
CA ARG A 52 -6.29 3.17 -5.63
C ARG A 52 -6.46 4.56 -5.06
N ASN A 53 -7.63 5.16 -5.23
CA ASN A 53 -7.92 6.48 -4.66
C ASN A 53 -7.86 6.45 -3.13
N GLN A 54 -8.44 5.42 -2.51
CA GLN A 54 -8.32 5.21 -1.07
C GLN A 54 -6.85 5.05 -0.64
N PHE A 55 -6.08 4.20 -1.34
CA PHE A 55 -4.66 3.99 -1.06
C PHE A 55 -3.86 5.30 -1.18
N LYS A 56 -4.13 6.13 -2.20
CA LYS A 56 -3.47 7.43 -2.39
C LYS A 56 -3.70 8.35 -1.20
N ILE A 57 -4.94 8.46 -0.71
CA ILE A 57 -5.26 9.28 0.47
C ILE A 57 -4.46 8.81 1.68
N ILE A 58 -4.43 7.50 1.93
CA ILE A 58 -3.65 6.92 3.04
C ILE A 58 -2.17 7.19 2.85
N TRP A 59 -1.66 7.03 1.63
CA TRP A 59 -0.25 7.24 1.28
C TRP A 59 0.20 8.68 1.54
N ASP A 60 -0.63 9.66 1.19
CA ASP A 60 -0.34 11.08 1.32
C ASP A 60 -0.24 11.51 2.80
N ILE A 61 -1.04 10.90 3.68
CA ILE A 61 -0.98 11.14 5.14
C ILE A 61 0.03 10.23 5.87
N SER A 62 0.64 9.27 5.18
CA SER A 62 1.60 8.32 5.76
C SER A 62 3.01 8.89 5.82
N LYS A 63 3.78 8.50 6.84
CA LYS A 63 5.16 8.98 7.05
C LYS A 63 6.17 8.12 6.28
N PRO A 64 7.13 8.71 5.54
CA PRO A 64 8.19 7.94 4.89
C PRO A 64 9.04 7.20 5.92
N THR A 65 9.46 5.97 5.59
CA THR A 65 10.45 5.25 6.40
C THR A 65 11.86 5.81 6.16
N LYS A 66 12.79 5.60 7.10
CA LYS A 66 14.20 6.01 6.94
C LYS A 66 14.83 5.48 5.64
N GLU A 67 14.42 4.30 5.20
CA GLU A 67 14.85 3.71 3.92
C GLU A 67 14.39 4.55 2.72
N SER A 68 13.14 5.00 2.70
CA SER A 68 12.58 5.84 1.63
C SER A 68 13.13 7.28 1.62
N LEU A 69 13.53 7.83 2.77
CA LEU A 69 14.11 9.18 2.88
C LEU A 69 15.49 9.30 2.23
N THR A 70 16.19 8.18 2.04
CA THR A 70 17.51 8.16 1.38
C THR A 70 17.40 8.49 -0.12
N LEU A 71 16.24 8.23 -0.74
CA LEU A 71 15.96 8.53 -2.15
C LEU A 71 15.58 10.00 -2.38
N THR A 72 14.88 10.65 -1.43
CA THR A 72 14.46 12.06 -1.58
C THR A 72 15.63 13.04 -1.46
N ARG A 73 16.72 12.68 -0.78
CA ARG A 73 17.91 13.55 -0.62
C ARG A 73 18.89 13.53 -1.81
N GLN A 74 18.66 12.68 -2.80
CA GLN A 74 19.51 12.56 -4.00
C GLN A 74 18.82 13.02 -5.30
N ARG A 75 17.70 13.77 -5.19
CA ARG A 75 17.02 14.42 -6.32
C ARG A 75 16.98 15.93 -6.13
#